data_AF-A0A2Z2LBJ6-F1
#
_entry.id   AF-A0A2Z2LBJ6-F1
#
_cell.length_a   1.000
_cell.length_b   1.000
_cell.length_c   1.000
_cell.angle_alpha   90.00
_cell.angle_beta   90.00
_cell.angle_gamma   90.00
#
_symmetry.space_group_name_H-M   'P 1'
#
loop_
_entity.id
_entity.type
_entity.pdbx_description
1 polymer ?
#
loop_
_entity_poly.entity_id
_entity_poly.type
_entity_poly.pdbx_seq_one_letter_code
_entity_poly.pdbx_strand_id
1 'polypeptide(L)'
;MRAVAYAFVLVPLCILYCIVGVVTLVSLVIFAIHYMANSFIYSLLTPTIQSTAARVKENFCIPRRKLVAFKIDKDSPNGIKLRDISSGACSTYEGTDLRGILQHATYDEGAGEHFFPGDALACFESSHSERLFYGHNDTLYPVQHLKLSGYAALFLHRALSVLHREYSRVIVLKTDFIVGGSHADEVIFEGSAPSRGMRRLRLFVPDVETRDTKDMNPIRVALLSPRVVPYDSKSLFLRRYVALIVASISKYERIIPALLWDIYKNAEQLTYITAHKRGILSDPDAEFLSRIVGFAQNTVCDSQFQCDRTARSACDGYISLLLGLSQSEEAMFRPMTERGRLWLISEFIRSDRFQSAVTALALASVGHSLNTGVTFKDRIMANMPYLCRQIPGLCEAVYAMVKIATNGAYEQGSLSNLVLYRARRANRELSVLPNVDAELAFEGMSGEAEIQRFESLVNSAMSALLTDMRGNTTDTEHAFIRGLARNVLRSSRSADIIATLTICNIQRLRTDTTLLLDAVSTDIVAGDMIAEYVLEEAQHDPEIASGAVLKLANRQKCEIFCDAETCIYPGGIRCERARSASGTLLQSPVIAAVVESTATGLVREAY
;
A
#
# COMPACT_ATOMS: atom_id res chain seq x y z
N MET A 1 11.48 73.37 -66.18
CA MET A 1 12.20 72.49 -65.21
C MET A 1 11.38 72.04 -64.00
N ARG A 2 10.44 72.83 -63.45
CA ARG A 2 9.66 72.40 -62.25
C ARG A 2 8.69 71.24 -62.49
N ALA A 3 8.06 71.13 -63.65
CA ALA A 3 7.10 70.04 -63.95
C ALA A 3 7.74 68.63 -64.05
N VAL A 4 9.00 68.56 -64.50
CA VAL A 4 9.75 67.28 -64.60
C VAL A 4 10.17 66.80 -63.21
N ALA A 5 10.52 67.71 -62.29
CA ALA A 5 10.87 67.38 -60.91
C ALA A 5 9.68 66.82 -60.10
N TYR A 6 8.46 67.33 -60.32
CA TYR A 6 7.27 66.77 -59.68
C TYR A 6 6.93 65.37 -60.18
N ALA A 7 7.07 65.10 -61.48
CA ALA A 7 6.85 63.76 -62.03
C ALA A 7 7.85 62.72 -61.48
N PHE A 8 9.11 63.11 -61.28
CA PHE A 8 10.14 62.23 -60.72
C PHE A 8 9.96 61.91 -59.23
N VAL A 9 9.16 62.68 -58.48
CA VAL A 9 8.89 62.43 -57.05
C VAL A 9 7.50 61.83 -56.84
N LEU A 10 6.47 62.30 -57.55
CA LEU A 10 5.10 61.80 -57.40
C LEU A 10 4.91 60.38 -57.96
N VAL A 11 5.57 60.04 -59.07
CA VAL A 11 5.45 58.70 -59.67
C VAL A 11 5.98 57.60 -58.73
N PRO A 12 7.21 57.68 -58.17
CA PRO A 12 7.68 56.68 -57.21
C PRO A 12 6.89 56.68 -55.89
N LEU A 13 6.36 57.82 -55.43
CA LEU A 13 5.46 57.86 -54.27
C LEU A 13 4.13 57.13 -54.53
N CYS A 14 3.50 57.34 -55.69
CA CYS A 14 2.29 56.61 -56.08
C CYS A 14 2.55 55.11 -56.22
N ILE A 15 3.69 54.73 -56.80
CA ILE A 15 4.10 53.31 -56.90
C ILE A 15 4.31 52.72 -55.50
N LEU A 16 4.96 53.45 -54.58
CA LEU A 16 5.16 53.02 -53.19
C LEU A 16 3.82 52.84 -52.46
N TYR A 17 2.87 53.77 -52.62
CA TYR A 17 1.52 53.65 -52.04
C TYR A 17 0.73 52.47 -52.62
N CYS A 18 0.85 52.20 -53.92
CA CYS A 18 0.25 51.02 -54.54
C CYS A 18 0.87 49.72 -54.01
N ILE A 19 2.20 49.68 -53.83
CA ILE A 19 2.90 48.51 -53.27
C ILE A 19 2.49 48.28 -51.82
N VAL A 20 2.46 49.32 -50.99
CA VAL A 20 2.01 49.24 -49.58
C VAL A 20 0.55 48.77 -49.52
N GLY A 21 -0.33 49.32 -50.37
CA GLY A 21 -1.73 48.90 -50.50
C GLY A 21 -1.88 47.41 -50.82
N VAL A 22 -1.13 46.92 -51.81
CA VAL A 22 -1.12 45.49 -52.19
C VAL A 22 -0.58 44.62 -51.06
N VAL A 23 0.51 45.02 -50.39
CA VAL A 23 1.06 44.27 -49.25
C VAL A 23 0.07 44.21 -48.09
N THR A 24 -0.63 45.31 -47.77
CA THR A 24 -1.67 45.31 -46.74
C THR A 24 -2.87 44.44 -47.12
N LEU A 25 -3.30 44.46 -48.38
CA LEU A 25 -4.42 43.65 -48.85
C LEU A 25 -4.08 42.16 -48.80
N VAL A 26 -2.89 41.77 -49.28
CA VAL A 26 -2.40 40.38 -49.23
C VAL A 26 -2.23 39.93 -47.77
N SER A 27 -1.68 40.77 -46.90
CA SER A 27 -1.53 40.47 -45.47
C SER A 27 -2.88 40.28 -44.78
N LEU A 28 -3.88 41.09 -45.13
CA LEU A 28 -5.24 41.00 -44.57
C LEU A 28 -5.98 39.74 -45.06
N VAL A 29 -5.80 39.34 -46.32
CA VAL A 29 -6.34 38.09 -46.87
C VAL A 29 -5.68 36.88 -46.20
N ILE A 30 -4.36 36.89 -46.03
CA ILE A 30 -3.64 35.83 -45.31
C ILE A 30 -4.14 35.75 -43.86
N PHE A 31 -4.28 36.89 -43.18
CA PHE A 31 -4.80 36.96 -41.81
C PHE A 31 -6.24 36.42 -41.72
N ALA A 32 -7.12 36.79 -42.65
CA ALA A 32 -8.50 36.33 -42.69
C ALA A 32 -8.60 34.81 -42.94
N ILE A 33 -7.79 34.28 -43.88
CA ILE A 33 -7.70 32.83 -44.13
C ILE A 33 -7.17 32.11 -42.89
N HIS A 34 -6.14 32.65 -42.23
CA HIS A 34 -5.57 32.05 -41.03
C HIS A 34 -6.54 32.08 -39.83
N TYR A 35 -7.32 33.16 -39.71
CA TYR A 35 -8.38 33.30 -38.70
C TYR A 35 -9.54 32.32 -38.97
N MET A 36 -10.01 32.24 -40.22
CA MET A 36 -11.07 31.33 -40.65
C MET A 36 -10.64 29.86 -40.49
N ALA A 37 -9.43 29.50 -40.90
CA ALA A 37 -8.89 28.15 -40.75
C ALA A 37 -8.77 27.75 -39.27
N ASN A 38 -8.25 28.64 -38.42
CA ASN A 38 -8.22 28.39 -36.98
C ASN A 38 -9.63 28.24 -36.42
N SER A 39 -10.54 29.19 -36.68
CA SER A 39 -11.93 29.15 -36.18
C SER A 39 -12.69 27.90 -36.64
N PHE A 40 -12.44 27.42 -37.87
CA PHE A 40 -13.02 26.21 -38.40
C PHE A 40 -12.47 24.96 -37.70
N ILE A 41 -11.15 24.88 -37.53
CA ILE A 41 -10.48 23.81 -36.76
C ILE A 41 -11.01 23.78 -35.32
N TYR A 42 -11.18 24.96 -34.69
CA TYR A 42 -11.80 25.11 -33.36
C TYR A 42 -13.20 24.52 -33.30
N SER A 43 -14.06 24.91 -34.23
CA SER A 43 -15.45 24.45 -34.28
C SER A 43 -15.58 22.96 -34.56
N LEU A 44 -14.65 22.36 -35.31
CA LEU A 44 -14.70 20.95 -35.69
C LEU A 44 -14.12 20.02 -34.61
N LEU A 45 -13.04 20.44 -33.95
CA LEU A 45 -12.36 19.63 -32.95
C LEU A 45 -13.04 19.66 -31.58
N THR A 46 -13.59 20.81 -31.17
CA THR A 46 -14.17 20.99 -29.82
C THR A 46 -15.31 20.01 -29.50
N PRO A 47 -16.31 19.78 -30.39
CA PRO A 47 -17.40 18.83 -30.13
C PRO A 47 -16.91 17.38 -30.04
N THR A 48 -15.94 17.02 -30.90
CA THR A 48 -15.35 15.68 -30.96
C THR A 48 -14.52 15.37 -29.72
N ILE A 49 -13.77 16.36 -29.23
CA ILE A 49 -13.02 16.29 -27.97
C ILE A 49 -13.99 16.22 -26.78
N GLN A 50 -15.07 17.00 -26.77
CA GLN A 50 -16.09 16.97 -25.71
C GLN A 50 -16.85 15.62 -25.67
N SER A 51 -17.20 15.04 -26.82
CA SER A 51 -17.84 13.72 -26.86
C SER A 51 -16.88 12.61 -26.42
N THR A 52 -15.60 12.74 -26.76
CA THR A 52 -14.56 11.83 -26.29
C THR A 52 -14.32 11.99 -24.78
N ALA A 53 -14.36 13.22 -24.25
CA ALA A 53 -14.30 13.49 -22.81
C ALA A 53 -15.50 12.87 -22.07
N ALA A 54 -16.71 12.96 -22.65
CA ALA A 54 -17.90 12.32 -22.11
C ALA A 54 -17.78 10.80 -22.11
N ARG A 55 -17.27 10.18 -23.19
CA ARG A 55 -17.01 8.73 -23.23
C ARG A 55 -15.93 8.27 -22.27
N VAL A 56 -14.86 9.04 -22.09
CA VAL A 56 -13.82 8.75 -21.08
C VAL A 56 -14.39 8.86 -19.66
N LYS A 57 -15.34 9.78 -19.46
CA LYS A 57 -16.12 9.92 -18.23
C LYS A 57 -17.18 8.81 -18.08
N GLU A 58 -17.56 8.07 -19.11
CA GLU A 58 -18.42 6.88 -18.95
C GLU A 58 -17.61 5.62 -18.57
N ASN A 59 -16.31 5.61 -18.81
CA ASN A 59 -15.40 4.48 -18.53
C ASN A 59 -14.89 4.39 -17.07
N PHE A 60 -15.58 4.98 -16.08
CA PHE A 60 -15.14 4.99 -14.67
C PHE A 60 -14.89 3.60 -14.05
N CYS A 61 -15.41 2.53 -14.66
CA CYS A 61 -15.28 1.17 -14.14
C CYS A 61 -14.11 0.36 -14.73
N ILE A 62 -13.32 0.91 -15.67
CA ILE A 62 -12.21 0.17 -16.30
C ILE A 62 -10.89 0.45 -15.54
N PRO A 63 -10.19 -0.59 -15.05
CA PRO A 63 -8.87 -0.43 -14.45
C PRO A 63 -7.91 0.33 -15.36
N ARG A 64 -7.23 1.34 -14.82
CA ARG A 64 -6.30 2.20 -15.58
C ARG A 64 -5.13 2.65 -14.75
N ARG A 65 -4.03 3.02 -15.41
CA ARG A 65 -2.86 3.58 -14.74
C ARG A 65 -3.18 4.96 -14.15
N LYS A 66 -2.95 5.11 -12.86
CA LYS A 66 -3.21 6.35 -12.13
C LYS A 66 -2.14 7.40 -12.45
N LEU A 67 -2.62 8.61 -12.65
CA LEU A 67 -1.81 9.81 -12.75
C LEU A 67 -2.33 10.81 -11.72
N VAL A 68 -1.41 11.58 -11.14
CA VAL A 68 -1.77 12.77 -10.37
C VAL A 68 -1.24 13.98 -11.11
N ALA A 69 -2.12 14.94 -11.42
CA ALA A 69 -1.75 16.10 -12.21
C ALA A 69 -2.04 17.38 -11.44
N PHE A 70 -1.14 18.34 -11.55
CA PHE A 70 -1.22 19.65 -10.92
C PHE A 70 -1.04 20.73 -11.98
N LYS A 71 -2.02 21.61 -12.15
CA LYS A 71 -1.90 22.79 -13.00
C LYS A 71 -1.09 23.83 -12.24
N ILE A 72 -0.02 24.34 -12.84
CA ILE A 72 0.75 25.46 -12.31
C ILE A 72 -0.06 26.73 -12.54
N ASP A 73 -0.09 27.59 -11.53
CA ASP A 73 -0.78 28.87 -11.59
C ASP A 73 -0.23 29.74 -12.75
N LYS A 74 -1.14 30.45 -13.43
CA LYS A 74 -0.83 31.30 -14.57
C LYS A 74 0.03 32.50 -14.15
N ASP A 75 -0.08 32.93 -12.90
CA ASP A 75 0.65 34.10 -12.38
C ASP A 75 2.09 33.77 -11.99
N SER A 76 2.42 32.49 -11.81
CA SER A 76 3.79 32.04 -11.53
C SER A 76 4.16 30.78 -12.33
N PRO A 77 4.20 30.88 -13.68
CA PRO A 77 4.40 29.71 -14.54
C PRO A 77 5.82 29.13 -14.41
N ASN A 78 6.80 29.96 -14.07
CA ASN A 78 8.18 29.54 -13.82
C ASN A 78 8.44 29.10 -12.37
N GLY A 79 7.44 29.20 -11.49
CA GLY A 79 7.58 29.00 -10.06
C GLY A 79 8.37 30.12 -9.38
N ILE A 80 8.53 29.98 -8.07
CA ILE A 80 9.18 30.92 -7.17
C ILE A 80 10.48 30.26 -6.68
N LYS A 81 11.62 30.94 -6.87
CA LYS A 81 12.90 30.37 -6.44
C LYS A 81 13.03 30.42 -4.92
N LEU A 82 13.56 29.34 -4.32
CA LEU A 82 13.74 29.27 -2.87
C LEU A 82 14.69 30.35 -2.34
N ARG A 83 15.68 30.76 -3.13
CA ARG A 83 16.57 31.88 -2.82
C ARG A 83 15.86 33.23 -2.74
N ASP A 84 14.80 33.42 -3.53
CA ASP A 84 14.02 34.67 -3.53
C ASP A 84 13.15 34.74 -2.27
N ILE A 85 12.71 33.57 -1.77
CA ILE A 85 12.00 33.44 -0.50
C ILE A 85 12.96 33.68 0.68
N SER A 86 14.17 33.10 0.64
CA SER A 86 15.14 33.23 1.74
C SER A 86 15.72 34.64 1.86
N SER A 87 15.97 35.31 0.74
CA SER A 87 16.41 36.72 0.69
C SER A 87 15.30 37.72 1.02
N GLY A 88 14.05 37.27 1.10
CA GLY A 88 12.88 38.12 1.33
C GLY A 88 12.39 38.88 0.09
N ALA A 89 13.02 38.69 -1.07
CA ALA A 89 12.60 39.28 -2.35
C ALA A 89 11.20 38.83 -2.78
N CYS A 90 10.78 37.61 -2.40
CA CYS A 90 9.45 37.08 -2.61
C CYS A 90 8.98 36.27 -1.38
N SER A 91 8.53 36.98 -0.34
CA SER A 91 8.10 36.35 0.92
C SER A 91 6.63 35.90 0.93
N THR A 92 5.81 36.38 0.00
CA THR A 92 4.38 36.07 -0.07
C THR A 92 3.92 35.81 -1.50
N TYR A 93 2.96 34.89 -1.68
CA TYR A 93 2.26 34.69 -2.95
C TYR A 93 0.75 34.67 -2.72
N GLU A 94 0.03 35.60 -3.37
CA GLU A 94 -1.43 35.79 -3.22
C GLU A 94 -1.92 35.74 -1.75
N GLY A 95 -1.24 36.50 -0.89
CA GLY A 95 -1.56 36.57 0.55
C GLY A 95 -1.05 35.40 1.40
N THR A 96 -0.41 34.40 0.80
CA THR A 96 0.17 33.25 1.51
C THR A 96 1.64 33.51 1.84
N ASP A 97 2.03 33.42 3.12
CA ASP A 97 3.44 33.49 3.55
C ASP A 97 4.21 32.23 3.14
N LEU A 98 5.27 32.41 2.35
CA LEU A 98 6.07 31.33 1.79
C LEU A 98 7.26 30.94 2.66
N ARG A 99 7.66 31.75 3.65
CA ARG A 99 8.88 31.52 4.43
C ARG A 99 8.87 30.20 5.18
N GLY A 100 7.68 29.70 5.54
CA GLY A 100 7.49 28.38 6.13
C GLY A 100 8.02 27.24 5.25
N ILE A 101 8.12 27.42 3.93
CA ILE A 101 8.60 26.38 3.01
C ILE A 101 10.07 26.02 3.21
N LEU A 102 10.89 26.98 3.65
CA LEU A 102 12.34 26.82 3.76
C LEU A 102 12.72 25.76 4.80
N GLN A 103 11.85 25.48 5.77
CA GLN A 103 12.06 24.40 6.75
C GLN A 103 11.99 23.00 6.13
N HIS A 104 11.43 22.88 4.92
CA HIS A 104 11.29 21.63 4.19
C HIS A 104 12.31 21.50 3.05
N ALA A 105 13.19 22.50 2.89
CA ALA A 105 14.28 22.49 1.93
C ALA A 105 15.62 22.22 2.64
N THR A 106 16.53 21.54 1.97
CA THR A 106 17.92 21.38 2.40
C THR A 106 18.69 22.63 2.02
N TYR A 107 19.64 23.04 2.85
CA TYR A 107 20.56 24.14 2.55
C TYR A 107 21.91 23.58 2.13
N ASP A 108 22.37 23.92 0.93
CA ASP A 108 23.74 23.66 0.47
C ASP A 108 24.64 24.82 0.92
N GLU A 109 25.51 24.56 1.90
CA GLU A 109 26.47 25.56 2.38
C GLU A 109 27.50 25.98 1.33
N GLY A 110 27.85 25.08 0.40
CA GLY A 110 28.85 25.33 -0.64
C GLY A 110 28.31 26.20 -1.79
N ALA A 111 27.04 26.01 -2.15
CA ALA A 111 26.36 26.82 -3.17
C ALA A 111 25.63 28.05 -2.60
N GLY A 112 25.37 28.08 -1.28
CA GLY A 112 24.57 29.13 -0.63
C GLY A 112 23.10 29.10 -1.02
N GLU A 113 22.58 27.95 -1.45
CA GLU A 113 21.23 27.80 -2.02
C GLU A 113 20.40 26.75 -1.27
N HIS A 114 19.08 27.00 -1.22
CA HIS A 114 18.11 26.03 -0.73
C HIS A 114 17.58 25.18 -1.88
N PHE A 115 17.41 23.89 -1.66
CA PHE A 115 16.82 22.96 -2.63
C PHE A 115 15.94 21.91 -1.94
N PHE A 116 14.89 21.48 -2.62
CA PHE A 116 14.15 20.27 -2.28
C PHE A 116 14.99 19.05 -2.73
N PRO A 117 15.19 18.04 -1.87
CA PRO A 117 15.90 16.83 -2.26
C PRO A 117 15.21 16.15 -3.44
N GLY A 118 15.95 15.94 -4.53
CA GLY A 118 15.42 15.57 -5.85
C GLY A 118 14.66 14.24 -5.93
N ASP A 119 14.82 13.37 -4.92
CA ASP A 119 14.27 12.02 -4.92
C ASP A 119 12.91 11.91 -4.20
N ALA A 120 12.39 13.01 -3.64
CA ALA A 120 11.13 12.98 -2.89
C ALA A 120 10.08 13.93 -3.47
N LEU A 121 8.91 13.38 -3.82
CA LEU A 121 7.72 14.17 -4.12
C LEU A 121 7.42 15.11 -2.94
N ALA A 122 7.34 16.40 -3.21
CA ALA A 122 7.12 17.40 -2.19
C ALA A 122 5.91 18.28 -2.58
N CYS A 123 4.73 17.84 -2.15
CA CYS A 123 3.52 18.66 -2.19
C CYS A 123 3.34 19.32 -0.81
N PHE A 124 2.87 20.56 -0.79
CA PHE A 124 2.68 21.35 0.41
C PHE A 124 1.33 22.05 0.35
N GLU A 125 0.81 22.37 1.53
CA GLU A 125 -0.41 23.13 1.66
C GLU A 125 -0.23 24.25 2.67
N SER A 126 -0.76 25.42 2.34
CA SER A 126 -0.82 26.53 3.27
C SER A 126 -1.96 26.35 4.27
N SER A 127 -1.67 26.65 5.54
CA SER A 127 -2.64 26.54 6.64
C SER A 127 -3.81 27.53 6.55
N HIS A 128 -3.63 28.63 5.81
CA HIS A 128 -4.57 29.76 5.83
C HIS A 128 -5.41 29.88 4.56
N SER A 129 -4.96 29.27 3.46
CA SER A 129 -5.57 29.45 2.14
C SER A 129 -5.92 28.14 1.43
N GLU A 130 -5.65 26.97 2.06
CA GLU A 130 -5.80 25.63 1.45
C GLU A 130 -5.13 25.50 0.07
N ARG A 131 -4.18 26.40 -0.22
CA ARG A 131 -3.45 26.44 -1.48
C ARG A 131 -2.38 25.38 -1.50
N LEU A 132 -2.28 24.70 -2.64
CA LEU A 132 -1.27 23.69 -2.87
C LEU A 132 -0.04 24.31 -3.53
N PHE A 133 1.12 23.85 -3.09
CA PHE A 133 2.40 24.18 -3.68
C PHE A 133 3.17 22.89 -3.96
N TYR A 134 3.87 22.85 -5.08
CA TYR A 134 4.71 21.72 -5.45
C TYR A 134 6.17 22.17 -5.48
N GLY A 135 7.00 21.57 -4.63
CA GLY A 135 8.44 21.82 -4.58
C GLY A 135 9.20 20.88 -5.51
N HIS A 136 10.09 21.44 -6.33
CA HIS A 136 11.00 20.66 -7.16
C HIS A 136 12.33 21.40 -7.33
N ASN A 137 13.44 20.75 -6.97
CA ASN A 137 14.78 21.34 -6.92
C ASN A 137 14.79 22.66 -6.15
N ASP A 138 15.27 23.75 -6.74
CA ASP A 138 15.34 25.08 -6.15
C ASP A 138 14.04 25.91 -6.29
N THR A 139 12.95 25.31 -6.77
CA THR A 139 11.75 26.04 -7.21
C THR A 139 10.48 25.53 -6.53
N LEU A 140 9.63 26.47 -6.10
CA LEU A 140 8.29 26.24 -5.56
C LEU A 140 7.22 26.67 -6.57
N TYR A 141 6.37 25.76 -7.00
CA TYR A 141 5.29 26.03 -7.95
C TYR A 141 3.95 26.15 -7.22
N PRO A 142 3.24 27.28 -7.27
CA PRO A 142 1.84 27.35 -6.88
C PRO A 142 1.01 26.49 -7.84
N VAL A 143 0.18 25.59 -7.30
CA VAL A 143 -0.52 24.60 -8.10
C VAL A 143 -1.96 24.36 -7.68
N GLN A 144 -2.76 23.85 -8.63
CA GLN A 144 -4.10 23.35 -8.42
C GLN A 144 -4.17 21.88 -8.85
N HIS A 145 -4.68 20.99 -7.99
CA HIS A 145 -4.88 19.59 -8.34
C HIS A 145 -5.94 19.43 -9.43
N LEU A 146 -5.56 18.78 -10.53
CA LEU A 146 -6.45 18.44 -11.64
C LEU A 146 -7.01 17.02 -11.41
N LYS A 147 -8.32 16.94 -11.14
CA LYS A 147 -9.05 15.66 -11.00
C LYS A 147 -9.24 14.99 -12.37
N LEU A 148 -8.15 14.47 -12.93
CA LEU A 148 -8.12 13.85 -14.25
C LEU A 148 -8.20 12.32 -14.18
N SER A 149 -8.96 11.77 -15.12
CA SER A 149 -9.29 10.35 -15.20
C SER A 149 -8.28 9.55 -16.05
N GLY A 150 -6.99 9.72 -15.78
CA GLY A 150 -5.88 9.04 -16.48
C GLY A 150 -5.32 9.77 -17.72
N TYR A 151 -4.49 9.08 -18.51
CA TYR A 151 -3.72 9.67 -19.61
C TYR A 151 -4.58 10.31 -20.71
N ALA A 152 -5.71 9.69 -21.04
CA ALA A 152 -6.64 10.24 -22.04
C ALA A 152 -7.17 11.61 -21.57
N ALA A 153 -7.62 11.72 -20.32
CA ALA A 153 -8.09 12.99 -19.77
C ALA A 153 -6.99 14.06 -19.73
N LEU A 154 -5.75 13.68 -19.42
CA LEU A 154 -4.60 14.58 -19.50
C LEU A 154 -4.31 15.04 -20.93
N PHE A 155 -4.40 14.15 -21.91
CA PHE A 155 -4.26 14.50 -23.33
C PHE A 155 -5.36 15.45 -23.78
N LEU A 156 -6.62 15.17 -23.44
CA LEU A 156 -7.75 16.05 -23.74
C LEU A 156 -7.58 17.42 -23.06
N HIS A 157 -7.18 17.47 -21.80
CA HIS A 157 -6.89 18.74 -21.10
C HIS A 157 -5.83 19.55 -21.85
N ARG A 158 -4.76 18.91 -22.35
CA ARG A 158 -3.73 19.59 -23.16
C ARG A 158 -4.26 20.07 -24.50
N ALA A 159 -4.99 19.23 -25.23
CA ALA A 159 -5.58 19.59 -26.51
C ALA A 159 -6.50 20.79 -26.35
N LEU A 160 -7.38 20.77 -25.34
CA LEU A 160 -8.25 21.90 -24.99
C LEU A 160 -7.44 23.13 -24.58
N SER A 161 -6.35 23.01 -23.83
CA SER A 161 -5.54 24.18 -23.43
C SER A 161 -4.85 24.83 -24.61
N VAL A 162 -4.26 24.03 -25.51
CA VAL A 162 -3.66 24.52 -26.78
C VAL A 162 -4.71 25.21 -27.64
N LEU A 163 -5.89 24.58 -27.72
CA LEU A 163 -7.04 25.16 -28.39
C LEU A 163 -7.44 26.51 -27.73
N HIS A 164 -7.58 26.59 -26.41
CA HIS A 164 -8.00 27.87 -25.80
C HIS A 164 -6.88 28.91 -25.76
N ARG A 165 -5.73 28.67 -26.43
CA ARG A 165 -4.47 29.43 -26.32
C ARG A 165 -4.08 29.69 -24.87
N GLU A 166 -4.46 28.77 -23.98
CA GLU A 166 -4.06 28.82 -22.58
C GLU A 166 -2.68 28.17 -22.46
N TYR A 167 -1.68 28.98 -22.09
CA TYR A 167 -0.38 28.47 -21.68
C TYR A 167 -0.48 27.90 -20.25
N SER A 168 -1.08 26.72 -20.10
CA SER A 168 -1.09 26.02 -18.82
C SER A 168 0.12 25.09 -18.73
N ARG A 169 1.01 25.33 -17.75
CA ARG A 169 2.01 24.34 -17.36
C ARG A 169 1.40 23.34 -16.39
N VAL A 170 1.76 22.08 -16.53
CA VAL A 170 1.22 20.99 -15.70
C VAL A 170 2.37 20.14 -15.19
N ILE A 171 2.34 19.87 -13.89
CA ILE A 171 3.18 18.87 -13.24
C ILE A 171 2.40 17.57 -13.21
N VAL A 172 2.98 16.49 -13.71
CA VAL A 172 2.34 15.17 -13.70
C VAL A 172 3.22 14.22 -12.93
N LEU A 173 2.63 13.59 -11.91
CA LEU A 173 3.19 12.46 -11.19
C LEU A 173 2.66 11.20 -11.85
N LYS A 174 3.54 10.48 -12.53
CA LYS A 174 3.18 9.17 -13.06
C LYS A 174 3.32 8.14 -11.96
N THR A 175 2.25 7.42 -11.69
CA THR A 175 2.30 6.30 -10.75
C THR A 175 2.32 4.99 -11.52
N ASP A 176 2.92 3.95 -10.94
CA ASP A 176 2.82 2.58 -11.43
C ASP A 176 1.52 1.89 -10.99
N PHE A 177 0.69 2.57 -10.19
CA PHE A 177 -0.56 2.03 -9.67
C PHE A 177 -1.63 1.93 -10.75
N ILE A 178 -2.32 0.79 -10.76
CA ILE A 178 -3.56 0.62 -11.50
C ILE A 178 -4.71 0.86 -10.53
N VAL A 179 -5.69 1.66 -10.94
CA VAL A 179 -6.85 2.03 -10.14
C VAL A 179 -8.14 1.67 -10.86
N GLY A 180 -9.17 1.32 -10.10
CA GLY A 180 -10.50 1.00 -10.64
C GLY A 180 -11.61 1.26 -9.61
N GLY A 181 -12.84 1.47 -10.08
CA GLY A 181 -14.00 1.74 -9.22
C GLY A 181 -14.34 3.23 -9.08
N SER A 182 -15.31 3.52 -8.21
CA SER A 182 -15.91 4.87 -8.08
C SER A 182 -14.95 5.93 -7.55
N HIS A 183 -13.91 5.57 -6.80
CA HIS A 183 -12.93 6.51 -6.25
C HIS A 183 -11.57 6.46 -6.97
N ALA A 184 -11.49 5.83 -8.14
CA ALA A 184 -10.25 5.70 -8.91
C ALA A 184 -9.59 7.05 -9.27
N ASP A 185 -10.38 8.12 -9.40
CA ASP A 185 -9.89 9.46 -9.73
C ASP A 185 -9.55 10.32 -8.51
N GLU A 186 -9.88 9.85 -7.31
CA GLU A 186 -9.58 10.55 -6.08
C GLU A 186 -8.09 10.43 -5.72
N VAL A 187 -7.60 11.46 -5.06
CA VAL A 187 -6.30 11.49 -4.41
C VAL A 187 -6.55 12.07 -3.04
N ILE A 188 -6.17 11.33 -2.01
CA ILE A 188 -6.32 11.79 -0.63
C ILE A 188 -5.02 12.51 -0.25
N PHE A 189 -5.17 13.75 0.20
CA PHE A 189 -4.07 14.56 0.69
C PHE A 189 -4.08 14.52 2.22
N GLU A 190 -3.00 14.05 2.83
CA GLU A 190 -2.86 14.04 4.29
C GLU A 190 -1.57 14.74 4.69
N GLY A 191 -1.66 15.75 5.55
CA GLY A 191 -0.52 16.45 6.12
C GLY A 191 -0.52 16.37 7.64
N SER A 192 0.67 16.49 8.23
CA SER A 192 0.81 16.73 9.67
C SER A 192 0.33 18.14 10.04
N ALA A 193 0.28 18.43 11.34
CA ALA A 193 0.03 19.79 11.82
C ALA A 193 0.98 20.79 11.13
N PRO A 194 0.48 21.94 10.67
CA PRO A 194 1.31 22.90 9.96
C PRO A 194 2.41 23.45 10.86
N SER A 195 3.62 23.56 10.30
CA SER A 195 4.72 24.26 10.93
C SER A 195 4.98 25.55 10.18
N ARG A 196 5.06 26.69 10.88
CA ARG A 196 5.30 28.02 10.28
C ARG A 196 4.36 28.33 9.09
N GLY A 197 3.09 27.91 9.18
CA GLY A 197 2.07 28.21 8.18
C GLY A 197 2.06 27.30 6.93
N MET A 198 2.93 26.30 6.86
CA MET A 198 2.99 25.32 5.78
C MET A 198 2.98 23.89 6.33
N ARG A 199 2.24 23.00 5.66
CA ARG A 199 2.29 21.55 5.92
C ARG A 199 2.75 20.80 4.68
N ARG A 200 3.65 19.84 4.86
CA ARG A 200 3.97 18.87 3.80
C ARG A 200 2.84 17.85 3.69
N LEU A 201 2.41 17.59 2.46
CA LEU A 201 1.36 16.64 2.14
C LEU A 201 1.93 15.32 1.64
N ARG A 202 1.29 14.24 2.08
CA ARG A 202 1.38 12.90 1.51
C ARG A 202 0.17 12.65 0.65
N LEU A 203 0.36 11.87 -0.41
CA LEU A 203 -0.68 11.58 -1.38
C LEU A 203 -1.00 10.10 -1.35
N PHE A 204 -2.28 9.76 -1.26
CA PHE A 204 -2.75 8.38 -1.26
C PHE A 204 -3.74 8.15 -2.39
N VAL A 205 -3.67 6.95 -2.94
CA VAL A 205 -4.61 6.42 -3.92
C VAL A 205 -5.50 5.39 -3.20
N PRO A 206 -6.83 5.59 -3.13
CA PRO A 206 -7.69 4.75 -2.28
C PRO A 206 -8.03 3.37 -2.87
N ASP A 207 -8.05 3.22 -4.20
CA ASP A 207 -8.54 2.02 -4.90
C ASP A 207 -7.46 1.39 -5.80
N VAL A 208 -6.30 1.03 -5.25
CA VAL A 208 -5.24 0.36 -6.04
C VAL A 208 -5.55 -1.11 -6.28
N GLU A 209 -5.66 -1.48 -7.56
CA GLU A 209 -5.86 -2.83 -8.13
C GLU A 209 -4.59 -3.67 -7.98
N THR A 210 -4.42 -4.37 -6.85
CA THR A 210 -3.20 -5.15 -6.55
C THR A 210 -2.88 -6.22 -7.60
N ARG A 211 -3.90 -6.85 -8.18
CA ARG A 211 -3.74 -7.89 -9.21
C ARG A 211 -3.13 -7.36 -10.50
N ASP A 212 -3.51 -6.15 -10.89
CA ASP A 212 -3.15 -5.59 -12.18
C ASP A 212 -1.96 -4.62 -12.06
N THR A 213 -1.70 -4.10 -10.86
CA THR A 213 -0.56 -3.24 -10.57
C THR A 213 0.75 -4.01 -10.66
N LYS A 214 1.62 -3.57 -11.57
CA LYS A 214 2.95 -4.16 -11.77
C LYS A 214 3.77 -4.02 -10.49
N ASP A 215 4.52 -5.09 -10.14
CA ASP A 215 5.42 -5.15 -8.98
C ASP A 215 4.73 -4.98 -7.60
N MET A 216 3.40 -5.01 -7.55
CA MET A 216 2.65 -4.98 -6.30
C MET A 216 2.63 -6.37 -5.67
N ASN A 217 3.44 -6.55 -4.62
CA ASN A 217 3.44 -7.75 -3.79
C ASN A 217 2.99 -7.41 -2.35
N PRO A 218 2.78 -8.42 -1.47
CA PRO A 218 2.28 -8.19 -0.12
C PRO A 218 3.15 -7.25 0.71
N ILE A 219 4.49 -7.36 0.65
CA ILE A 219 5.38 -6.42 1.35
C ILE A 219 5.18 -5.00 0.81
N ARG A 220 5.05 -4.81 -0.51
CA ARG A 220 4.88 -3.47 -1.08
C ARG A 220 3.58 -2.82 -0.62
N VAL A 221 2.48 -3.57 -0.61
CA VAL A 221 1.20 -3.11 -0.03
C VAL A 221 1.37 -2.72 1.43
N ALA A 222 2.10 -3.53 2.21
CA ALA A 222 2.38 -3.25 3.61
C ALA A 222 3.17 -1.95 3.81
N LEU A 223 4.29 -1.77 3.10
CA LEU A 223 5.15 -0.61 3.24
C LEU A 223 4.44 0.68 2.77
N LEU A 224 3.58 0.59 1.76
CA LEU A 224 2.81 1.73 1.24
C LEU A 224 1.53 2.04 2.05
N SER A 225 1.10 1.14 2.94
CA SER A 225 -0.09 1.36 3.76
C SER A 225 0.26 2.07 5.07
N PRO A 226 -0.32 3.26 5.35
CA PRO A 226 -0.09 3.96 6.62
C PRO A 226 -0.71 3.22 7.81
N ARG A 227 -1.62 2.25 7.57
CA ARG A 227 -2.22 1.43 8.62
C ARG A 227 -1.31 0.28 9.04
N VAL A 228 -0.46 -0.21 8.13
CA VAL A 228 0.49 -1.29 8.42
C VAL A 228 1.79 -0.76 8.99
N VAL A 229 2.34 0.25 8.33
CA VAL A 229 3.54 0.94 8.75
C VAL A 229 3.12 2.38 9.06
N PRO A 230 2.64 2.66 10.29
CA PRO A 230 2.25 4.01 10.68
C PRO A 230 3.47 4.91 10.86
N TYR A 231 3.31 6.22 10.92
CA TYR A 231 4.45 7.15 10.99
C TYR A 231 4.91 7.46 12.40
N ASP A 232 3.99 7.40 13.34
CA ASP A 232 4.11 7.88 14.72
C ASP A 232 4.02 6.74 15.74
N SER A 233 3.90 5.50 15.28
CA SER A 233 3.74 4.32 16.13
C SER A 233 4.58 3.16 15.66
N LYS A 234 4.88 2.24 16.59
CA LYS A 234 5.67 1.03 16.37
C LYS A 234 4.90 0.08 15.46
N SER A 235 5.46 -0.27 14.30
CA SER A 235 4.85 -1.24 13.39
C SER A 235 5.11 -2.67 13.87
N LEU A 236 4.04 -3.40 14.23
CA LEU A 236 4.11 -4.84 14.54
C LEU A 236 4.59 -5.65 13.33
N PHE A 237 4.18 -5.24 12.13
CA PHE A 237 4.58 -5.89 10.90
C PHE A 237 6.09 -5.79 10.65
N LEU A 238 6.66 -4.58 10.72
CA LEU A 238 8.11 -4.40 10.50
C LEU A 238 8.95 -5.17 11.53
N ARG A 239 8.53 -5.19 12.80
CA ARG A 239 9.21 -5.98 13.84
C ARG A 239 9.28 -7.46 13.50
N ARG A 240 8.17 -8.04 13.06
CA ARG A 240 8.10 -9.46 12.69
C ARG A 240 8.82 -9.76 11.38
N TYR A 241 8.83 -8.80 10.46
CA TYR A 241 9.63 -8.89 9.24
C TYR A 241 11.13 -8.94 9.59
N VAL A 242 11.60 -8.08 10.50
CA VAL A 242 12.97 -8.10 11.02
C VAL A 242 13.24 -9.42 11.77
N ALA A 243 12.34 -9.87 12.63
CA ALA A 243 12.47 -11.15 13.34
C ALA A 243 12.61 -12.34 12.37
N LEU A 244 11.85 -12.35 11.27
CA LEU A 244 11.98 -13.37 10.22
C LEU A 244 13.37 -13.36 9.57
N ILE A 245 13.92 -12.17 9.29
CA ILE A 245 15.28 -12.02 8.73
C ILE A 245 16.31 -12.56 9.73
N VAL A 246 16.21 -12.15 11.00
CA VAL A 246 17.14 -12.58 12.05
C VAL A 246 17.08 -14.08 12.27
N ALA A 247 15.87 -14.66 12.36
CA ALA A 247 15.70 -16.10 12.52
C ALA A 247 16.25 -16.88 11.32
N SER A 248 16.08 -16.37 10.09
CA SER A 248 16.69 -16.98 8.90
C SER A 248 18.21 -17.04 9.02
N ILE A 249 18.85 -15.94 9.43
CA ILE A 249 20.31 -15.88 9.60
C ILE A 249 20.74 -16.81 10.73
N SER A 250 20.08 -16.77 11.89
CA SER A 250 20.43 -17.60 13.03
C SER A 250 20.34 -19.10 12.72
N LYS A 251 19.41 -19.49 11.86
CA LYS A 251 19.14 -20.89 11.55
C LYS A 251 19.96 -21.44 10.38
N TYR A 252 20.11 -20.66 9.32
CA TYR A 252 20.74 -21.11 8.08
C TYR A 252 22.09 -20.43 7.81
N GLU A 253 22.57 -19.59 8.74
CA GLU A 253 23.75 -18.72 8.57
C GLU A 253 23.64 -17.74 7.39
N ARG A 254 22.44 -17.59 6.81
CA ARG A 254 22.16 -16.74 5.66
C ARG A 254 20.69 -16.34 5.58
N ILE A 255 20.41 -15.27 4.84
CA ILE A 255 19.05 -14.90 4.45
C ILE A 255 18.60 -15.84 3.33
N ILE A 256 17.38 -16.39 3.44
CA ILE A 256 16.80 -17.22 2.38
C ILE A 256 16.70 -16.41 1.07
N PRO A 257 17.10 -16.96 -0.09
CA PRO A 257 17.15 -16.21 -1.35
C PRO A 257 15.85 -15.49 -1.74
N ALA A 258 14.70 -16.11 -1.49
CA ALA A 258 13.41 -15.49 -1.79
C ALA A 258 13.11 -14.25 -0.94
N LEU A 259 13.47 -14.28 0.34
CA LEU A 259 13.35 -13.11 1.23
C LEU A 259 14.35 -12.02 0.85
N LEU A 260 15.57 -12.39 0.43
CA LEU A 260 16.55 -11.43 -0.06
C LEU A 260 16.08 -10.71 -1.33
N TRP A 261 15.47 -11.47 -2.26
CA TRP A 261 14.86 -10.90 -3.46
C TRP A 261 13.69 -9.96 -3.14
N ASP A 262 12.87 -10.30 -2.15
CA ASP A 262 11.78 -9.46 -1.66
C ASP A 262 12.28 -8.12 -1.10
N ILE A 263 13.33 -8.16 -0.27
CA ILE A 263 14.02 -6.96 0.25
C ILE A 263 14.56 -6.10 -0.90
N TYR A 264 15.25 -6.71 -1.86
CA TYR A 264 15.78 -6.01 -3.03
C TYR A 264 14.68 -5.29 -3.82
N LYS A 265 13.55 -5.98 -4.08
CA LYS A 265 12.41 -5.41 -4.82
C LYS A 265 11.75 -4.22 -4.14
N ASN A 266 11.92 -4.08 -2.83
CA ASN A 266 11.31 -3.03 -2.00
C ASN A 266 12.36 -2.14 -1.32
N ALA A 267 13.59 -2.14 -1.84
CA ALA A 267 14.73 -1.45 -1.23
C ALA A 267 14.49 0.05 -1.07
N GLU A 268 13.84 0.69 -2.05
CA GLU A 268 13.52 2.12 -2.01
C GLU A 268 12.53 2.43 -0.87
N GLN A 269 11.47 1.64 -0.73
CA GLN A 269 10.49 1.80 0.35
C GLN A 269 11.11 1.56 1.72
N LEU A 270 11.89 0.49 1.85
CA LEU A 270 12.58 0.17 3.10
C LEU A 270 13.58 1.26 3.50
N THR A 271 14.37 1.78 2.54
CA THR A 271 15.35 2.85 2.79
C THR A 271 14.66 4.13 3.26
N TYR A 272 13.56 4.51 2.63
CA TYR A 272 12.82 5.68 3.07
C TYR A 272 12.17 5.47 4.44
N ILE A 273 11.63 4.28 4.72
CA ILE A 273 11.05 3.93 6.03
C ILE A 273 12.09 4.05 7.13
N THR A 274 13.31 3.52 6.93
CA THR A 274 14.40 3.62 7.91
C THR A 274 14.88 5.06 8.06
N ALA A 275 15.08 5.79 6.96
CA ALA A 275 15.53 7.18 6.98
C ALA A 275 14.54 8.13 7.70
N HIS A 276 13.23 7.90 7.52
CA HIS A 276 12.18 8.74 8.11
C HIS A 276 11.61 8.16 9.41
N LYS A 277 12.22 7.10 9.94
CA LYS A 277 11.78 6.36 11.14
C LYS A 277 10.29 6.01 11.13
N ARG A 278 9.74 5.72 9.95
CA ARG A 278 8.34 5.31 9.81
C ARG A 278 8.19 3.93 10.46
N GLY A 279 7.10 3.72 11.18
CA GLY A 279 6.81 2.49 11.89
C GLY A 279 7.70 2.29 13.12
N ILE A 280 8.26 3.38 13.66
CA ILE A 280 9.19 3.49 14.80
C ILE A 280 9.77 2.13 15.22
N LEU A 281 10.79 1.69 14.48
CA LEU A 281 11.67 0.61 14.91
C LEU A 281 12.66 1.12 15.97
N SER A 282 13.32 0.22 16.69
CA SER A 282 14.47 0.62 17.51
C SER A 282 15.61 1.11 16.60
N ASP A 283 16.46 2.01 17.08
CA ASP A 283 17.61 2.47 16.27
C ASP A 283 18.50 1.30 15.80
N PRO A 284 18.80 0.26 16.63
CA PRO A 284 19.49 -0.93 16.18
C PRO A 284 18.76 -1.70 15.07
N ASP A 285 17.44 -1.88 15.18
CA ASP A 285 16.66 -2.60 14.15
C ASP A 285 16.61 -1.84 12.83
N ALA A 286 16.49 -0.51 12.89
CA ALA A 286 16.48 0.36 11.71
C ALA A 286 17.85 0.35 11.01
N GLU A 287 18.94 0.40 11.78
CA GLU A 287 20.30 0.28 11.26
C GLU A 287 20.54 -1.11 10.65
N PHE A 288 20.12 -2.17 11.34
CA PHE A 288 20.18 -3.54 10.85
C PHE A 288 19.44 -3.67 9.51
N LEU A 289 18.18 -3.22 9.44
CA LEU A 289 17.39 -3.28 8.22
C LEU A 289 18.05 -2.50 7.08
N SER A 290 18.60 -1.30 7.34
CA SER A 290 19.31 -0.51 6.33
C SER A 290 20.55 -1.24 5.79
N ARG A 291 21.32 -1.92 6.65
CA ARG A 291 22.48 -2.73 6.23
C ARG A 291 22.04 -3.91 5.38
N ILE A 292 20.95 -4.57 5.75
CA ILE A 292 20.39 -5.70 4.98
C ILE A 292 19.88 -5.26 3.61
N VAL A 293 19.28 -4.08 3.49
CA VAL A 293 18.86 -3.52 2.20
C VAL A 293 20.07 -3.32 1.27
N GLY A 294 21.14 -2.69 1.77
CA GLY A 294 22.38 -2.50 1.00
C GLY A 294 23.04 -3.83 0.62
N PHE A 295 23.02 -4.81 1.53
CA PHE A 295 23.47 -6.18 1.26
C PHE A 295 22.67 -6.83 0.13
N ALA A 296 21.34 -6.76 0.18
CA ALA A 296 20.45 -7.33 -0.84
C ALA A 296 20.68 -6.71 -2.23
N GLN A 297 20.86 -5.39 -2.31
CA GLN A 297 21.19 -4.70 -3.55
C GLN A 297 22.48 -5.22 -4.18
N ASN A 298 23.52 -5.43 -3.37
CA ASN A 298 24.80 -5.94 -3.87
C ASN A 298 24.71 -7.40 -4.29
N THR A 299 24.07 -8.25 -3.47
CA THR A 299 24.01 -9.71 -3.71
C THR A 299 23.12 -10.08 -4.88
N VAL A 300 21.96 -9.43 -5.06
CA VAL A 300 21.02 -9.78 -6.14
C VAL A 300 21.54 -9.35 -7.51
N CYS A 301 22.37 -8.31 -7.58
CA CYS A 301 23.06 -7.90 -8.80
C CYS A 301 24.23 -8.84 -9.19
N ASP A 302 24.62 -9.77 -8.32
CA ASP A 302 25.60 -10.80 -8.64
C ASP A 302 25.01 -11.84 -9.61
N SER A 303 25.77 -12.18 -10.64
CA SER A 303 25.44 -13.23 -11.60
C SER A 303 25.29 -14.64 -11.00
N GLN A 304 25.82 -14.86 -9.79
CA GLN A 304 25.68 -16.14 -9.07
C GLN A 304 24.36 -16.26 -8.31
N PHE A 305 23.63 -15.16 -8.09
CA PHE A 305 22.38 -15.21 -7.35
C PHE A 305 21.29 -15.93 -8.14
N GLN A 306 20.73 -16.99 -7.54
CA GLN A 306 19.62 -17.74 -8.12
C GLN A 306 18.47 -17.84 -7.13
N CYS A 307 17.28 -17.51 -7.61
CA CYS A 307 16.03 -17.68 -6.87
C CYS A 307 14.93 -17.98 -7.88
N ASP A 308 14.29 -19.14 -7.75
CA ASP A 308 13.21 -19.56 -8.65
C ASP A 308 11.91 -18.78 -8.39
N ARG A 309 10.96 -18.90 -9.31
CA ARG A 309 9.66 -18.22 -9.19
C ARG A 309 8.79 -18.81 -8.08
N THR A 310 8.93 -20.11 -7.82
CA THR A 310 8.20 -20.87 -6.81
C THR A 310 8.54 -20.42 -5.40
N ALA A 311 9.81 -20.26 -5.06
CA ALA A 311 10.25 -19.75 -3.77
C ALA A 311 9.84 -18.28 -3.57
N ARG A 312 9.84 -17.46 -4.63
CA ARG A 312 9.32 -16.08 -4.56
C ARG A 312 7.84 -16.04 -4.24
N SER A 313 7.03 -16.84 -4.94
CA SER A 313 5.60 -16.98 -4.65
C SER A 313 5.36 -17.46 -3.22
N ALA A 314 6.19 -18.38 -2.75
CA ALA A 314 6.09 -18.87 -1.38
C ALA A 314 6.42 -17.80 -0.35
N CYS A 315 7.44 -16.98 -0.62
CA CYS A 315 7.76 -15.81 0.19
C CYS A 315 6.59 -14.82 0.26
N ASP A 316 5.93 -14.51 -0.87
CA ASP A 316 4.73 -13.67 -0.87
C ASP A 316 3.62 -14.26 0.04
N GLY A 317 3.46 -15.59 0.03
CA GLY A 317 2.59 -16.32 0.95
C GLY A 317 2.95 -16.10 2.43
N TYR A 318 4.23 -16.21 2.79
CA TYR A 318 4.70 -15.98 4.16
C TYR A 318 4.54 -14.51 4.58
N ILE A 319 4.81 -13.55 3.70
CA ILE A 319 4.57 -12.13 4.00
C ILE A 319 3.07 -11.85 4.20
N SER A 320 2.21 -12.49 3.41
CA SER A 320 0.75 -12.40 3.58
C SER A 320 0.30 -12.97 4.93
N LEU A 321 0.92 -14.07 5.37
CA LEU A 321 0.71 -14.62 6.72
C LEU A 321 1.14 -13.63 7.79
N LEU A 322 2.36 -13.09 7.71
CA LEU A 322 2.85 -12.08 8.65
C LEU A 322 1.91 -10.88 8.73
N LEU A 323 1.40 -10.40 7.60
CA LEU A 323 0.44 -9.31 7.54
C LEU A 323 -0.88 -9.68 8.24
N GLY A 324 -1.43 -10.86 7.95
CA GLY A 324 -2.68 -11.34 8.56
C GLY A 324 -2.57 -11.55 10.08
N LEU A 325 -1.37 -11.85 10.56
CA LEU A 325 -1.05 -11.98 11.98
C LEU A 325 -0.75 -10.63 12.65
N SER A 326 -0.38 -9.59 11.88
CA SER A 326 0.06 -8.29 12.42
C SER A 326 -1.01 -7.20 12.39
N GLN A 327 -1.99 -7.32 11.51
CA GLN A 327 -2.90 -6.23 11.17
C GLN A 327 -4.35 -6.61 11.42
N SER A 328 -5.10 -5.71 12.05
CA SER A 328 -6.53 -5.87 12.32
C SER A 328 -7.42 -5.36 11.18
N GLU A 329 -6.85 -4.70 10.18
CA GLU A 329 -7.62 -4.03 9.14
C GLU A 329 -8.31 -5.01 8.17
N GLU A 330 -9.66 -5.00 8.16
CA GLU A 330 -10.46 -5.87 7.29
C GLU A 330 -10.32 -5.55 5.80
N ALA A 331 -10.00 -4.30 5.44
CA ALA A 331 -9.85 -3.89 4.04
C ALA A 331 -8.62 -4.50 3.35
N MET A 332 -7.68 -5.05 4.12
CA MET A 332 -6.41 -5.55 3.59
C MET A 332 -6.55 -6.90 2.89
N PHE A 333 -7.39 -7.78 3.41
CA PHE A 333 -7.55 -9.14 2.92
C PHE A 333 -8.95 -9.34 2.36
N ARG A 334 -9.05 -10.21 1.35
CA ARG A 334 -10.35 -10.73 0.95
C ARG A 334 -10.92 -11.61 2.05
N PRO A 335 -12.26 -11.70 2.18
CA PRO A 335 -12.89 -12.66 3.08
C PRO A 335 -12.33 -14.07 2.88
N MET A 336 -12.03 -14.73 3.99
CA MET A 336 -11.41 -16.05 3.97
C MET A 336 -12.36 -17.07 3.32
N THR A 337 -11.84 -17.82 2.35
CA THR A 337 -12.60 -18.89 1.67
C THR A 337 -12.85 -20.07 2.62
N GLU A 338 -13.81 -20.94 2.32
CA GLU A 338 -14.03 -22.17 3.11
C GLU A 338 -12.76 -23.03 3.20
N ARG A 339 -12.00 -23.12 2.10
CA ARG A 339 -10.70 -23.82 2.06
C ARG A 339 -9.68 -23.14 2.98
N GLY A 340 -9.59 -21.81 2.93
CA GLY A 340 -8.71 -21.05 3.82
C GLY A 340 -9.07 -21.22 5.30
N ARG A 341 -10.37 -21.26 5.63
CA ARG A 341 -10.82 -21.56 7.00
C ARG A 341 -10.46 -22.97 7.43
N LEU A 342 -10.66 -23.95 6.56
CA LEU A 342 -10.27 -25.33 6.84
C LEU A 342 -8.76 -25.46 7.06
N TRP A 343 -7.95 -24.81 6.23
CA TRP A 343 -6.50 -24.72 6.44
C TRP A 343 -6.18 -24.12 7.80
N LEU A 344 -6.76 -22.96 8.14
CA LEU A 344 -6.44 -22.24 9.37
C LEU A 344 -6.74 -23.09 10.62
N ILE A 345 -7.89 -23.77 10.64
CA ILE A 345 -8.25 -24.65 11.75
C ILE A 345 -7.41 -25.92 11.75
N SER A 346 -7.02 -26.45 10.59
CA SER A 346 -6.09 -27.58 10.51
C SER A 346 -4.74 -27.22 11.11
N GLU A 347 -4.18 -26.06 10.73
CA GLU A 347 -2.90 -25.58 11.25
C GLU A 347 -2.96 -25.27 12.74
N PHE A 348 -4.05 -24.66 13.23
CA PHE A 348 -4.25 -24.39 14.65
C PHE A 348 -4.35 -25.66 15.50
N ILE A 349 -4.89 -26.75 14.96
CA ILE A 349 -4.98 -28.05 15.65
C ILE A 349 -3.66 -28.84 15.53
N ARG A 350 -2.94 -28.68 14.42
CA ARG A 350 -1.76 -29.50 14.07
C ARG A 350 -0.46 -28.96 14.66
N SER A 351 -0.26 -27.64 14.62
CA SER A 351 1.04 -27.02 14.89
C SER A 351 1.03 -26.32 16.24
N ASP A 352 1.77 -26.87 17.20
CA ASP A 352 1.97 -26.27 18.52
C ASP A 352 2.57 -24.86 18.42
N ARG A 353 3.51 -24.67 17.48
CA ARG A 353 4.11 -23.36 17.21
C ARG A 353 3.11 -22.37 16.65
N PHE A 354 2.33 -22.76 15.64
CA PHE A 354 1.32 -21.89 15.07
C PHE A 354 0.25 -21.54 16.11
N GLN A 355 -0.22 -22.54 16.86
CA GLN A 355 -1.20 -22.33 17.92
C GLN A 355 -0.68 -21.37 18.99
N SER A 356 0.55 -21.58 19.47
CA SER A 356 1.21 -20.74 20.48
C SER A 356 1.46 -19.33 19.98
N ALA A 357 1.96 -19.16 18.76
CA ALA A 357 2.12 -17.87 18.12
C ALA A 357 0.80 -17.09 18.06
N VAL A 358 -0.26 -17.69 17.50
CA VAL A 358 -1.57 -17.06 17.37
C VAL A 358 -2.19 -16.74 18.73
N THR A 359 -2.00 -17.63 19.71
CA THR A 359 -2.48 -17.42 21.09
C THR A 359 -1.73 -16.25 21.76
N ALA A 360 -0.40 -16.21 21.67
CA ALA A 360 0.43 -15.14 22.21
C ALA A 360 0.10 -13.79 21.58
N LEU A 361 -0.10 -13.76 20.26
CA LEU A 361 -0.55 -12.56 19.55
C LEU A 361 -1.91 -12.06 20.00
N ALA A 362 -2.84 -12.98 20.22
CA ALA A 362 -4.15 -12.65 20.74
C ALA A 362 -4.04 -12.08 22.17
N LEU A 363 -3.25 -12.70 23.04
CA LEU A 363 -2.98 -12.21 24.39
C LEU A 363 -2.39 -10.80 24.37
N ALA A 364 -1.36 -10.55 23.53
CA ALA A 364 -0.74 -9.24 23.37
C ALA A 364 -1.74 -8.17 22.92
N SER A 365 -2.56 -8.49 21.91
CA SER A 365 -3.56 -7.56 21.36
C SER A 365 -4.65 -7.21 22.37
N VAL A 366 -5.17 -8.20 23.10
CA VAL A 366 -6.15 -7.98 24.17
C VAL A 366 -5.55 -7.20 25.33
N GLY A 367 -4.34 -7.58 25.78
CA GLY A 367 -3.62 -6.88 26.84
C GLY A 367 -3.36 -5.42 26.50
N HIS A 368 -2.90 -5.13 25.28
CA HIS A 368 -2.71 -3.77 24.79
C HIS A 368 -4.02 -2.97 24.77
N SER A 369 -5.12 -3.58 24.31
CA SER A 369 -6.43 -2.93 24.29
C SER A 369 -6.92 -2.58 25.70
N LEU A 370 -6.76 -3.49 26.67
CA LEU A 370 -7.14 -3.24 28.05
C LEU A 370 -6.26 -2.18 28.71
N ASN A 371 -4.94 -2.23 28.48
CA ASN A 371 -3.98 -1.24 29.01
C ASN A 371 -4.22 0.17 28.45
N THR A 372 -4.79 0.28 27.25
CA THR A 372 -5.18 1.56 26.64
C THR A 372 -6.60 2.01 27.02
N GLY A 373 -7.26 1.30 27.93
CA GLY A 373 -8.58 1.66 28.47
C GLY A 373 -9.77 1.17 27.65
N VAL A 374 -9.55 0.31 26.64
CA VAL A 374 -10.64 -0.31 25.86
C VAL A 374 -11.14 -1.54 26.61
N THR A 375 -12.34 -1.45 27.19
CA THR A 375 -12.94 -2.53 28.01
C THR A 375 -14.07 -3.28 27.33
N PHE A 376 -14.61 -2.77 26.23
CA PHE A 376 -15.72 -3.41 25.49
C PHE A 376 -15.21 -4.58 24.64
N LYS A 377 -15.79 -5.77 24.83
CA LYS A 377 -15.45 -7.00 24.10
C LYS A 377 -15.44 -6.80 22.58
N ASP A 378 -16.48 -6.22 22.01
CA ASP A 378 -16.57 -6.03 20.55
C ASP A 378 -15.46 -5.13 19.98
N ARG A 379 -15.04 -4.10 20.75
CA ARG A 379 -13.93 -3.22 20.33
C ARG A 379 -12.59 -3.92 20.44
N ILE A 380 -12.39 -4.71 21.49
CA ILE A 380 -11.18 -5.55 21.64
C ILE A 380 -11.11 -6.55 20.48
N MET A 381 -12.23 -7.21 20.16
CA MET A 381 -12.34 -8.13 19.04
C MET A 381 -12.04 -7.44 17.70
N ALA A 382 -12.49 -6.20 17.49
CA ALA A 382 -12.19 -5.45 16.26
C ALA A 382 -10.70 -5.13 16.09
N ASN A 383 -9.96 -4.98 17.20
CA ASN A 383 -8.52 -4.69 17.20
C ASN A 383 -7.62 -5.92 17.07
N MET A 384 -8.19 -7.12 17.14
CA MET A 384 -7.44 -8.36 16.99
C MET A 384 -6.88 -8.53 15.58
N PRO A 385 -5.71 -9.15 15.41
CA PRO A 385 -5.18 -9.44 14.09
C PRO A 385 -6.16 -10.24 13.23
N TYR A 386 -6.19 -9.95 11.92
CA TYR A 386 -7.15 -10.50 10.97
C TYR A 386 -7.30 -12.01 11.09
N LEU A 387 -6.18 -12.74 11.12
CA LEU A 387 -6.18 -14.21 11.24
C LEU A 387 -6.69 -14.71 12.58
N CYS A 388 -6.36 -14.03 13.68
CA CYS A 388 -6.85 -14.40 15.00
C CYS A 388 -8.39 -14.31 15.04
N ARG A 389 -8.96 -13.30 14.39
CA ARG A 389 -10.43 -13.12 14.29
C ARG A 389 -11.13 -14.19 13.46
N GLN A 390 -10.41 -14.87 12.56
CA GLN A 390 -10.98 -15.96 11.77
C GLN A 390 -11.07 -17.29 12.54
N ILE A 391 -10.45 -17.39 13.72
CA ILE A 391 -10.47 -18.59 14.55
C ILE A 391 -11.61 -18.49 15.58
N PRO A 392 -12.67 -19.30 15.47
CA PRO A 392 -13.82 -19.21 16.36
C PRO A 392 -13.44 -19.57 17.79
N GLY A 393 -13.91 -18.83 18.79
CA GLY A 393 -13.66 -19.10 20.20
C GLY A 393 -12.26 -18.73 20.72
N LEU A 394 -11.31 -18.40 19.85
CA LEU A 394 -9.97 -17.94 20.24
C LEU A 394 -10.06 -16.64 21.05
N CYS A 395 -10.78 -15.65 20.54
CA CYS A 395 -10.82 -14.33 21.15
C CYS A 395 -11.54 -14.36 22.50
N GLU A 396 -12.65 -15.08 22.60
CA GLU A 396 -13.40 -15.26 23.83
C GLU A 396 -12.56 -15.91 24.93
N ALA A 397 -11.82 -16.98 24.58
CA ALA A 397 -10.88 -17.64 25.47
C ALA A 397 -9.80 -16.69 25.97
N VAL A 398 -9.12 -16.01 25.05
CA VAL A 398 -8.04 -15.07 25.36
C VAL A 398 -8.57 -13.92 26.21
N TYR A 399 -9.69 -13.31 25.83
CA TYR A 399 -10.31 -12.22 26.56
C TYR A 399 -10.62 -12.59 28.02
N ALA A 400 -11.28 -13.73 28.23
CA ALA A 400 -11.59 -14.21 29.57
C ALA A 400 -10.32 -14.41 30.41
N MET A 401 -9.30 -15.03 29.83
CA MET A 401 -8.04 -15.31 30.52
C MET A 401 -7.25 -14.04 30.85
N VAL A 402 -7.15 -13.08 29.92
CA VAL A 402 -6.46 -11.80 30.18
C VAL A 402 -7.20 -10.98 31.23
N LYS A 403 -8.54 -10.95 31.17
CA LYS A 403 -9.35 -10.22 32.16
C LYS A 403 -9.18 -10.78 33.58
N ILE A 404 -9.11 -12.10 33.69
CA ILE A 404 -8.81 -12.78 34.96
C ILE A 404 -7.39 -12.42 35.44
N ALA A 405 -6.40 -12.45 34.55
CA ALA A 405 -5.02 -12.15 34.92
C ALA A 405 -4.81 -10.69 35.36
N THR A 406 -5.51 -9.75 34.72
CA THR A 406 -5.36 -8.31 34.97
C THR A 406 -6.21 -7.81 36.13
N ASN A 407 -7.47 -8.22 36.20
CA ASN A 407 -8.46 -7.68 37.14
C ASN A 407 -8.95 -8.71 38.18
N GLY A 408 -8.48 -9.96 38.11
CA GLY A 408 -8.88 -11.02 39.04
C GLY A 408 -10.34 -11.46 38.93
N ALA A 409 -11.08 -10.96 37.92
CA ALA A 409 -12.52 -11.15 37.79
C ALA A 409 -12.90 -11.68 36.40
N TYR A 410 -13.74 -12.70 36.38
CA TYR A 410 -14.35 -13.24 35.17
C TYR A 410 -15.60 -12.45 34.78
N GLU A 411 -15.78 -12.16 33.49
CA GLU A 411 -17.01 -11.56 32.96
C GLU A 411 -18.01 -12.63 32.53
N GLN A 412 -19.18 -12.62 33.16
CA GLN A 412 -20.25 -13.56 32.88
C GLN A 412 -20.64 -13.54 31.40
N GLY A 413 -20.80 -14.72 30.81
CA GLY A 413 -21.13 -14.88 29.39
C GLY A 413 -19.93 -14.75 28.43
N SER A 414 -18.71 -14.55 28.93
CA SER A 414 -17.52 -14.53 28.06
C SER A 414 -17.25 -15.88 27.41
N LEU A 415 -17.42 -16.96 28.18
CA LEU A 415 -17.28 -18.36 27.78
C LEU A 415 -18.57 -19.12 28.06
N SER A 416 -18.81 -20.17 27.27
CA SER A 416 -19.92 -21.09 27.51
C SER A 416 -19.67 -21.98 28.73
N ASN A 417 -20.76 -22.49 29.32
CA ASN A 417 -20.71 -23.44 30.44
C ASN A 417 -19.86 -24.68 30.11
N LEU A 418 -19.92 -25.13 28.85
CA LEU A 418 -19.15 -26.26 28.33
C LEU A 418 -17.64 -25.99 28.40
N VAL A 419 -17.20 -24.82 27.94
CA VAL A 419 -15.78 -24.41 27.98
C VAL A 419 -15.32 -24.25 29.43
N LEU A 420 -16.13 -23.61 30.29
CA LEU A 420 -15.81 -23.41 31.71
C LEU A 420 -15.59 -24.74 32.44
N TYR A 421 -16.49 -25.71 32.24
CA TYR A 421 -16.39 -27.05 32.80
C TYR A 421 -15.10 -27.76 32.35
N ARG A 422 -14.78 -27.74 31.04
CA ARG A 422 -13.59 -28.39 30.50
C ARG A 422 -12.29 -27.69 30.93
N ALA A 423 -12.26 -26.36 30.93
CA ALA A 423 -11.10 -25.57 31.35
C ALA A 423 -10.70 -25.83 32.81
N ARG A 424 -11.68 -25.91 33.73
CA ARG A 424 -11.44 -26.26 35.13
C ARG A 424 -11.00 -27.70 35.34
N ARG A 425 -11.50 -28.63 34.52
CA ARG A 425 -11.08 -30.03 34.57
C ARG A 425 -9.66 -30.21 34.05
N ALA A 426 -9.26 -29.43 33.04
CA ALA A 426 -7.89 -29.39 32.54
C ALA A 426 -6.93 -28.78 33.58
N ASN A 427 -7.38 -27.80 34.37
CA ASN A 427 -6.57 -27.22 35.44
C ASN A 427 -7.40 -26.75 36.66
N ARG A 428 -7.20 -27.43 37.79
CA ARG A 428 -7.91 -27.15 39.06
C ARG A 428 -7.50 -25.84 39.71
N GLU A 429 -6.40 -25.22 39.30
CA GLU A 429 -5.89 -23.97 39.87
C GLU A 429 -6.56 -22.71 39.31
N LEU A 430 -7.45 -22.83 38.32
CA LEU A 430 -8.28 -21.71 37.83
C LEU A 430 -9.48 -21.47 38.75
N SER A 431 -9.21 -21.24 40.03
CA SER A 431 -10.22 -20.98 41.06
C SER A 431 -11.09 -19.75 40.75
N VAL A 432 -10.57 -18.82 39.93
CA VAL A 432 -11.26 -17.59 39.50
C VAL A 432 -12.32 -17.82 38.42
N LEU A 433 -12.22 -18.88 37.60
CA LEU A 433 -13.29 -19.23 36.67
C LEU A 433 -14.50 -19.78 37.44
N PRO A 434 -15.75 -19.56 37.01
CA PRO A 434 -16.92 -20.16 37.67
C PRO A 434 -16.86 -21.69 37.70
N ASN A 435 -17.33 -22.32 38.79
CA ASN A 435 -17.58 -23.75 38.79
C ASN A 435 -18.88 -24.05 38.05
N VAL A 436 -18.84 -25.00 37.13
CA VAL A 436 -20.01 -25.46 36.40
C VAL A 436 -20.09 -26.96 36.55
N ASP A 437 -21.22 -27.48 37.00
CA ASP A 437 -21.45 -28.91 37.12
C ASP A 437 -21.67 -29.53 35.74
N ALA A 438 -21.38 -30.83 35.59
CA ALA A 438 -21.50 -31.52 34.31
C ALA A 438 -22.92 -31.40 33.71
N GLU A 439 -23.96 -31.49 34.53
CA GLU A 439 -25.36 -31.37 34.10
C GLU A 439 -25.65 -30.02 33.43
N LEU A 440 -25.15 -28.93 34.02
CA LEU A 440 -25.29 -27.57 33.50
C LEU A 440 -24.36 -27.29 32.30
N ALA A 441 -23.22 -27.97 32.23
CA ALA A 441 -22.27 -27.82 31.13
C ALA A 441 -22.80 -28.41 29.82
N PHE A 442 -23.52 -29.54 29.92
CA PHE A 442 -24.08 -30.26 28.78
C PHE A 442 -25.57 -29.97 28.56
N GLU A 443 -26.12 -28.97 29.27
CA GLU A 443 -27.49 -28.52 29.10
C GLU A 443 -27.74 -28.08 27.64
N GLY A 444 -28.71 -28.73 26.99
CA GLY A 444 -29.05 -28.49 25.58
C GLY A 444 -28.35 -29.39 24.56
N MET A 445 -27.59 -30.42 24.98
CA MET A 445 -27.19 -31.52 24.09
C MET A 445 -28.29 -32.59 24.05
N SER A 446 -28.53 -33.17 22.87
CA SER A 446 -29.61 -34.13 22.57
C SER A 446 -29.43 -35.52 23.21
N GLY A 447 -28.42 -35.70 24.06
CA GLY A 447 -28.16 -36.91 24.84
C GLY A 447 -26.68 -37.31 24.85
N GLU A 448 -26.41 -38.45 25.49
CA GLU A 448 -25.07 -39.00 25.73
C GLU A 448 -24.23 -39.14 24.45
N ALA A 449 -24.85 -39.50 23.32
CA ALA A 449 -24.14 -39.67 22.05
C ALA A 449 -23.55 -38.35 21.50
N GLU A 450 -24.26 -37.23 21.68
CA GLU A 450 -23.75 -35.92 21.26
C GLU A 450 -22.62 -35.44 22.17
N ILE A 451 -22.76 -35.67 23.49
CA ILE A 451 -21.72 -35.41 24.49
C ILE A 451 -20.45 -36.17 24.14
N GLN A 452 -20.54 -37.49 23.94
CA GLN A 452 -19.41 -38.34 23.58
C GLN A 452 -18.75 -37.92 22.28
N ARG A 453 -19.54 -37.50 21.27
CA ARG A 453 -19.00 -36.99 20.01
C ARG A 453 -18.23 -35.69 20.21
N PHE A 454 -18.77 -34.75 20.99
CA PHE A 454 -18.08 -33.50 21.32
C PHE A 454 -16.77 -33.78 22.07
N GLU A 455 -16.82 -34.59 23.12
CA GLU A 455 -15.64 -34.92 23.93
C GLU A 455 -14.58 -35.65 23.10
N SER A 456 -15.00 -36.57 22.23
CA SER A 456 -14.12 -37.24 21.27
C SER A 456 -13.39 -36.25 20.37
N LEU A 457 -14.11 -35.27 19.79
CA LEU A 457 -13.48 -34.24 18.95
C LEU A 457 -12.47 -33.39 19.71
N VAL A 458 -12.80 -32.95 20.94
CA VAL A 458 -11.87 -32.19 21.79
C VAL A 458 -10.64 -33.01 22.10
N ASN A 459 -10.82 -34.27 22.51
CA ASN A 459 -9.71 -35.15 22.87
C ASN A 459 -8.83 -35.49 21.66
N SER A 460 -9.42 -35.73 20.48
CA SER A 460 -8.67 -35.93 19.23
C SER A 460 -7.88 -34.69 18.84
N ALA A 461 -8.45 -33.49 18.98
CA ALA A 461 -7.75 -32.25 18.68
C ALA A 461 -6.60 -31.97 19.66
N MET A 462 -6.83 -32.17 20.97
CA MET A 462 -5.76 -32.10 21.96
C MET A 462 -4.65 -33.13 21.70
N SER A 463 -5.03 -34.36 21.36
CA SER A 463 -4.05 -35.41 21.04
C SER A 463 -3.25 -35.05 19.80
N ALA A 464 -3.89 -34.54 18.74
CA ALA A 464 -3.21 -34.14 17.51
C ALA A 464 -2.17 -33.04 17.76
N LEU A 465 -2.44 -32.11 18.67
CA LEU A 465 -1.52 -31.04 19.04
C LEU A 465 -0.33 -31.53 19.88
N LEU A 466 -0.57 -32.52 20.75
CA LEU A 466 0.45 -33.09 21.65
C LEU A 466 1.33 -34.14 20.97
N THR A 467 0.86 -34.72 19.86
CA THR A 467 1.68 -35.60 19.04
C THR A 467 2.70 -34.75 18.29
N ASP A 468 3.99 -34.92 18.59
CA ASP A 468 5.05 -34.22 17.87
C ASP A 468 5.13 -34.78 16.43
N MET A 469 4.48 -34.11 15.49
CA MET A 469 4.43 -34.46 14.07
C MET A 469 5.72 -34.02 13.34
N ARG A 470 6.88 -34.14 14.00
CA ARG A 470 8.19 -33.77 13.44
C ARG A 470 8.73 -34.87 12.53
N GLY A 471 8.79 -34.55 11.24
CA GLY A 471 9.50 -35.32 10.21
C GLY A 471 8.62 -36.34 9.49
N ASN A 472 8.51 -36.19 8.16
CA ASN A 472 7.75 -37.06 7.25
C ASN A 472 6.32 -37.38 7.72
N THR A 473 5.55 -36.34 8.06
CA THR A 473 4.09 -36.47 8.15
C THR A 473 3.56 -37.10 6.88
N THR A 474 3.02 -38.30 7.03
CA THR A 474 2.45 -39.07 5.93
C THR A 474 1.22 -38.35 5.38
N ASP A 475 0.88 -38.58 4.11
CA ASP A 475 -0.37 -38.05 3.53
C ASP A 475 -1.60 -38.48 4.35
N THR A 476 -1.52 -39.65 5.00
CA THR A 476 -2.54 -40.16 5.92
C THR A 476 -2.74 -39.29 7.16
N GLU A 477 -1.67 -38.76 7.73
CA GLU A 477 -1.72 -37.86 8.89
C GLU A 477 -2.28 -36.49 8.50
N HIS A 478 -1.85 -35.94 7.37
CA HIS A 478 -2.43 -34.71 6.83
C HIS A 478 -3.93 -34.87 6.52
N ALA A 479 -4.33 -36.00 5.95
CA ALA A 479 -5.72 -36.31 5.70
C ALA A 479 -6.54 -36.45 6.99
N PHE A 480 -5.97 -37.08 8.02
CA PHE A 480 -6.58 -37.18 9.35
C PHE A 480 -6.80 -35.80 9.97
N ILE A 481 -5.77 -34.96 10.03
CA ILE A 481 -5.86 -33.59 10.59
C ILE A 481 -6.88 -32.76 9.83
N ARG A 482 -6.87 -32.76 8.50
CA ARG A 482 -7.87 -32.05 7.69
C ARG A 482 -9.28 -32.61 7.92
N GLY A 483 -9.40 -33.92 8.11
CA GLY A 483 -10.67 -34.58 8.46
C GLY A 483 -11.18 -34.11 9.82
N LEU A 484 -10.31 -34.08 10.82
CA LEU A 484 -10.60 -33.59 12.16
C LEU A 484 -11.02 -32.12 12.15
N ALA A 485 -10.24 -31.25 11.51
CA ALA A 485 -10.56 -29.83 11.37
C ALA A 485 -11.91 -29.59 10.66
N ARG A 486 -12.21 -30.38 9.62
CA ARG A 486 -13.51 -30.33 8.93
C ARG A 486 -14.65 -30.74 9.86
N ASN A 487 -14.45 -31.75 10.70
CA ASN A 487 -15.44 -32.19 11.68
C ASN A 487 -15.65 -31.14 12.78
N VAL A 488 -14.58 -30.50 13.25
CA VAL A 488 -14.67 -29.37 14.19
C VAL A 488 -15.46 -28.21 13.58
N LEU A 489 -15.13 -27.79 12.35
CA LEU A 489 -15.83 -26.69 11.66
C LEU A 489 -17.32 -26.98 11.38
N ARG A 490 -17.68 -28.24 11.15
CA ARG A 490 -19.08 -28.66 10.97
C ARG A 490 -19.86 -28.76 12.28
N SER A 491 -19.18 -28.79 13.41
CA SER A 491 -19.82 -28.79 14.72
C SER A 491 -20.48 -27.44 14.98
N SER A 492 -21.72 -27.45 15.49
CA SER A 492 -22.37 -26.25 16.04
C SER A 492 -21.61 -25.68 17.24
N ARG A 493 -20.72 -26.47 17.85
CA ARG A 493 -19.88 -26.13 19.01
C ARG A 493 -18.42 -25.89 18.65
N SER A 494 -18.11 -25.55 17.39
CA SER A 494 -16.75 -25.33 16.91
C SER A 494 -15.97 -24.31 17.78
N ALA A 495 -16.62 -23.19 18.12
CA ALA A 495 -16.05 -22.17 19.01
C ALA A 495 -15.72 -22.73 20.40
N ASP A 496 -16.56 -23.58 20.98
CA ASP A 496 -16.32 -24.17 22.31
C ASP A 496 -15.13 -25.14 22.29
N ILE A 497 -15.00 -25.94 21.22
CA ILE A 497 -13.86 -26.85 21.03
C ILE A 497 -12.56 -26.04 21.00
N ILE A 498 -12.50 -25.04 20.11
CA ILE A 498 -11.29 -24.24 19.91
C ILE A 498 -10.97 -23.35 21.12
N ALA A 499 -11.99 -22.80 21.80
CA ALA A 499 -11.79 -22.07 23.05
C ALA A 499 -11.17 -22.97 24.14
N THR A 500 -11.61 -24.23 24.23
CA THR A 500 -11.01 -25.20 25.15
C THR A 500 -9.53 -25.45 24.81
N LEU A 501 -9.20 -25.69 23.54
CA LEU A 501 -7.81 -25.85 23.10
C LEU A 501 -6.96 -24.62 23.43
N THR A 502 -7.50 -23.43 23.17
CA THR A 502 -6.84 -22.14 23.43
C THR A 502 -6.54 -21.98 24.91
N ILE A 503 -7.50 -22.25 25.80
CA ILE A 503 -7.29 -22.14 27.25
C ILE A 503 -6.22 -23.14 27.72
N CYS A 504 -6.27 -24.38 27.26
CA CYS A 504 -5.23 -25.37 27.54
C CYS A 504 -3.85 -24.89 27.07
N ASN A 505 -3.76 -24.24 25.90
CA ASN A 505 -2.51 -23.70 25.40
C ASN A 505 -2.01 -22.52 26.25
N ILE A 506 -2.88 -21.56 26.61
CA ILE A 506 -2.55 -20.47 27.54
C ILE A 506 -2.02 -21.04 28.87
N GLN A 507 -2.61 -22.13 29.36
CA GLN A 507 -2.13 -22.80 30.58
C GLN A 507 -0.75 -23.45 30.41
N ARG A 508 -0.44 -24.01 29.23
CA ARG A 508 0.91 -24.51 28.94
C ARG A 508 1.93 -23.38 28.88
N LEU A 509 1.53 -22.23 28.36
CA LEU A 509 2.32 -20.99 28.33
C LEU A 509 2.37 -20.26 29.70
N ARG A 510 1.75 -20.80 30.77
CA ARG A 510 1.47 -20.08 32.03
C ARG A 510 2.71 -19.60 32.78
N THR A 511 3.83 -20.32 32.73
CA THR A 511 5.10 -19.87 33.31
C THR A 511 5.61 -18.59 32.66
N ASP A 512 5.25 -18.36 31.40
CA ASP A 512 5.62 -17.17 30.63
C ASP A 512 4.49 -16.14 30.53
N THR A 513 3.27 -16.44 31.03
CA THR A 513 2.09 -15.60 30.76
C THR A 513 2.15 -14.22 31.43
N THR A 514 2.83 -14.09 32.57
CA THR A 514 3.13 -12.77 33.16
C THR A 514 4.12 -11.96 32.31
N LEU A 515 5.06 -12.62 31.62
CA LEU A 515 5.94 -12.00 30.61
C LEU A 515 5.18 -11.73 29.30
N LEU A 516 4.14 -12.51 29.00
CA LEU A 516 3.27 -12.38 27.82
C LEU A 516 2.12 -11.35 28.01
N LEU A 517 2.03 -10.71 29.17
CA LEU A 517 1.11 -9.60 29.43
C LEU A 517 1.82 -8.24 29.43
N ASP A 518 3.15 -8.23 29.54
CA ASP A 518 3.96 -7.08 29.16
C ASP A 518 4.02 -7.00 27.63
N ALA A 519 3.36 -5.99 27.07
CA ALA A 519 3.16 -5.85 25.64
C ALA A 519 4.48 -5.86 24.84
N VAL A 520 5.59 -5.40 25.44
CA VAL A 520 6.88 -5.30 24.73
C VAL A 520 7.58 -6.65 24.59
N SER A 521 7.63 -7.45 25.66
CA SER A 521 8.23 -8.80 25.62
C SER A 521 7.38 -9.78 24.83
N THR A 522 6.06 -9.64 24.89
CA THR A 522 5.12 -10.55 24.20
C THR A 522 5.22 -10.46 22.69
N ASP A 523 5.34 -9.24 22.15
CA ASP A 523 5.44 -9.03 20.71
C ASP A 523 6.72 -9.62 20.11
N ILE A 524 7.82 -9.59 20.87
CA ILE A 524 9.11 -10.17 20.48
C ILE A 524 9.00 -11.69 20.45
N VAL A 525 8.57 -12.28 21.57
CA VAL A 525 8.41 -13.74 21.70
C VAL A 525 7.46 -14.30 20.64
N ALA A 526 6.32 -13.64 20.42
CA ALA A 526 5.39 -14.04 19.38
C ALA A 526 5.99 -13.87 17.97
N GLY A 527 6.77 -12.82 17.73
CA GLY A 527 7.49 -12.62 16.48
C GLY A 527 8.46 -13.77 16.18
N ASP A 528 9.22 -14.21 17.18
CA ASP A 528 10.17 -15.31 17.07
C ASP A 528 9.45 -16.65 16.81
N MET A 529 8.37 -16.94 17.54
CA MET A 529 7.56 -18.15 17.31
C MET A 529 7.00 -18.22 15.88
N ILE A 530 6.56 -17.08 15.32
CA ILE A 530 6.05 -17.01 13.95
C ILE A 530 7.18 -17.20 12.95
N ALA A 531 8.33 -16.58 13.19
CA ALA A 531 9.49 -16.74 12.34
C ALA A 531 9.93 -18.21 12.30
N GLU A 532 10.02 -18.88 13.45
CA GLU A 532 10.30 -20.31 13.50
C GLU A 532 9.26 -21.14 12.75
N TYR A 533 7.96 -20.90 12.96
CA TYR A 533 6.89 -21.60 12.23
C TYR A 533 7.03 -21.44 10.72
N VAL A 534 7.29 -20.21 10.24
CA VAL A 534 7.49 -19.93 8.82
C VAL A 534 8.68 -20.70 8.28
N LEU A 535 9.78 -20.78 9.02
CA LEU A 535 11.02 -21.42 8.60
C LEU A 535 11.02 -22.96 8.77
N GLU A 536 10.05 -23.54 9.47
CA GLU A 536 10.03 -24.99 9.80
C GLU A 536 8.87 -25.75 9.24
N GLU A 537 7.69 -25.13 9.19
CA GLU A 537 6.46 -25.85 8.91
C GLU A 537 5.75 -25.25 7.70
N ALA A 538 5.58 -23.92 7.67
CA ALA A 538 4.87 -23.25 6.59
C ALA A 538 5.57 -23.45 5.23
N GLN A 539 6.89 -23.66 5.23
CA GLN A 539 7.67 -23.91 4.01
C GLN A 539 7.23 -25.13 3.20
N HIS A 540 6.59 -26.08 3.86
CA HIS A 540 6.13 -27.32 3.25
C HIS A 540 4.65 -27.25 2.83
N ASP A 541 3.99 -26.11 3.02
CA ASP A 541 2.58 -25.93 2.68
C ASP A 541 2.38 -25.35 1.26
N PRO A 542 1.86 -26.15 0.30
CA PRO A 542 1.62 -25.67 -1.06
C PRO A 542 0.49 -24.62 -1.15
N GLU A 543 -0.46 -24.59 -0.20
CA GLU A 543 -1.54 -23.61 -0.18
C GLU A 543 -1.03 -22.23 0.24
N ILE A 544 -0.14 -22.19 1.23
CA ILE A 544 0.59 -20.96 1.59
C ILE A 544 1.49 -20.55 0.42
N ALA A 545 2.24 -21.50 -0.15
CA ALA A 545 3.18 -21.20 -1.23
C ALA A 545 2.52 -20.62 -2.49
N SER A 546 1.30 -21.05 -2.78
CA SER A 546 0.50 -20.56 -3.91
C SER A 546 -0.29 -19.28 -3.59
N GLY A 547 -0.21 -18.77 -2.35
CA GLY A 547 -0.99 -17.62 -1.89
C GLY A 547 -2.51 -17.86 -1.92
N ALA A 548 -2.94 -19.12 -1.92
CA ALA A 548 -4.34 -19.49 -2.05
C ALA A 548 -5.15 -19.16 -0.79
N VAL A 549 -4.49 -19.17 0.37
CA VAL A 549 -5.08 -19.04 1.69
C VAL A 549 -5.39 -17.58 2.06
N LEU A 550 -4.43 -16.68 1.84
CA LEU A 550 -4.51 -15.26 2.24
C LEU A 550 -4.28 -14.37 1.03
N LYS A 551 -5.38 -13.89 0.46
CA LYS A 551 -5.36 -13.02 -0.71
C LYS A 551 -5.60 -11.58 -0.30
N LEU A 552 -4.72 -10.69 -0.70
CA LEU A 552 -4.93 -9.25 -0.54
C LEU A 552 -6.21 -8.84 -1.26
N ALA A 553 -6.92 -7.86 -0.68
CA ALA A 553 -8.04 -7.27 -1.36
C ALA A 553 -7.54 -6.54 -2.62
N ASN A 554 -8.38 -6.51 -3.64
CA ASN A 554 -8.04 -5.84 -4.90
C ASN A 554 -8.07 -4.33 -4.80
N ARG A 555 -8.46 -3.72 -3.69
CA ARG A 555 -8.55 -2.27 -3.57
C ARG A 555 -7.84 -1.86 -2.30
N GLN A 556 -6.58 -1.51 -2.45
CA GLN A 556 -5.74 -1.06 -1.34
C GLN A 556 -5.59 0.45 -1.38
N LYS A 557 -5.62 1.08 -0.20
CA LYS A 557 -5.19 2.46 -0.04
C LYS A 557 -3.67 2.48 0.04
N CYS A 558 -3.01 2.99 -0.99
CA CYS A 558 -1.55 3.04 -1.06
C CYS A 558 -1.04 4.48 -1.13
N GLU A 559 0.02 4.76 -0.39
CA GLU A 559 0.79 6.00 -0.52
C GLU A 559 1.52 6.06 -1.86
N ILE A 560 1.57 7.24 -2.48
CA ILE A 560 2.40 7.51 -3.65
C ILE A 560 3.83 7.76 -3.17
N PHE A 561 4.72 6.83 -3.50
CA PHE A 561 6.12 6.83 -3.07
C PHE A 561 7.08 7.40 -4.13
N CYS A 562 8.37 7.48 -3.79
CA CYS A 562 9.48 8.05 -4.58
C CYS A 562 9.59 7.52 -6.02
N ASP A 563 8.99 6.37 -6.30
CA ASP A 563 8.93 5.71 -7.60
C ASP A 563 8.11 6.52 -8.64
N ALA A 564 7.43 7.59 -8.22
CA ALA A 564 6.64 8.41 -9.14
C ALA A 564 7.53 9.35 -9.97
N GLU A 565 7.56 9.14 -11.29
CA GLU A 565 8.21 10.07 -12.20
C GLU A 565 7.46 11.42 -12.21
N THR A 566 8.18 12.49 -11.89
CA THR A 566 7.68 13.86 -12.03
C THR A 566 8.08 14.43 -13.38
N CYS A 567 7.10 14.90 -14.15
CA CYS A 567 7.33 15.59 -15.42
C CYS A 567 6.66 16.95 -15.41
N ILE A 568 7.42 18.03 -15.65
CA ILE A 568 6.90 19.38 -15.86
C ILE A 568 6.77 19.62 -17.37
N TYR A 569 5.56 19.86 -17.84
CA TYR A 569 5.31 20.07 -19.27
C TYR A 569 5.18 21.56 -19.59
N PRO A 570 6.05 22.13 -20.45
CA PRO A 570 5.84 23.46 -21.00
C PRO A 570 4.66 23.42 -21.98
N GLY A 571 3.70 24.33 -21.82
CA GLY A 571 2.66 24.53 -22.81
C GLY A 571 3.27 25.13 -24.08
N GLY A 572 3.56 24.31 -25.09
CA GLY A 572 3.86 24.78 -26.45
C GLY A 572 4.98 24.10 -27.24
N ILE A 573 5.79 23.18 -26.67
CA ILE A 573 6.95 22.59 -27.39
C ILE A 573 6.99 21.06 -27.19
N ARG A 574 7.28 20.30 -28.27
CA ARG A 574 7.59 18.85 -28.21
C ARG A 574 8.87 18.66 -27.37
N CYS A 575 8.79 17.80 -26.35
CA CYS A 575 9.81 17.58 -25.32
C CYS A 575 11.25 17.43 -25.84
N GLU A 576 12.20 18.03 -25.10
CA GLU A 576 13.43 17.34 -24.75
C GLU A 576 13.17 16.54 -23.46
N ARG A 577 13.51 15.24 -23.47
CA ARG A 577 13.58 14.45 -22.22
C ARG A 577 14.60 15.11 -21.31
N ALA A 578 14.23 15.37 -20.05
CA ALA A 578 15.22 15.42 -18.99
C ALA A 578 15.92 14.05 -18.98
N ARG A 579 17.20 14.02 -19.35
CA ARG A 579 18.02 12.81 -19.26
C ARG A 579 18.17 12.46 -17.79
N SER A 580 17.54 11.37 -17.35
CA SER A 580 18.05 10.61 -16.21
C SER A 580 19.40 10.05 -16.62
N ALA A 581 20.46 10.53 -15.98
CA ALA A 581 21.77 9.89 -16.04
C ALA A 581 21.84 8.83 -14.93
N SER A 582 21.50 7.59 -15.27
CA SER A 582 22.08 6.32 -14.74
C SER A 582 21.10 5.17 -15.03
N GLY A 583 21.41 4.08 -15.73
CA GLY A 583 22.56 3.70 -16.52
C GLY A 583 22.15 2.63 -17.55
N THR A 584 22.94 2.50 -18.61
CA THR A 584 23.06 1.37 -19.57
C THR A 584 21.77 0.79 -20.17
N LEU A 585 21.58 0.81 -21.48
CA LEU A 585 22.34 -0.08 -22.38
C LEU A 585 22.56 0.52 -23.77
N LEU A 586 23.74 0.22 -24.30
CA LEU A 586 24.22 0.52 -25.64
C LEU A 586 23.34 -0.09 -26.75
N GLN A 587 23.12 0.74 -27.78
CA GLN A 587 23.03 0.45 -29.22
C GLN A 587 21.76 1.03 -29.86
N SER A 588 21.96 2.14 -30.58
CA SER A 588 21.16 2.51 -31.75
C SER A 588 21.53 1.54 -32.88
N PRO A 589 20.59 1.06 -33.73
CA PRO A 589 20.01 1.89 -34.78
C PRO A 589 18.51 1.66 -35.06
N VAL A 590 17.80 2.78 -35.32
CA VAL A 590 16.87 3.02 -36.44
C VAL A 590 15.91 1.88 -36.89
N ILE A 591 14.61 2.23 -36.82
CA ILE A 591 13.41 1.71 -37.53
C ILE A 591 12.77 0.42 -36.97
N ALA A 592 11.53 0.56 -36.45
CA ALA A 592 10.33 0.17 -37.20
C ALA A 592 9.05 0.52 -36.42
N ALA A 593 8.17 1.26 -37.10
CA ALA A 593 6.75 1.31 -36.79
C ALA A 593 6.11 -0.07 -37.00
N VAL A 594 5.25 -0.51 -36.08
CA VAL A 594 4.16 -1.47 -36.33
C VAL A 594 3.03 -1.06 -35.36
N VAL A 595 2.10 -0.20 -35.77
CA VAL A 595 0.90 -0.49 -36.58
C VAL A 595 -0.19 -1.19 -35.78
N GLU A 596 -1.24 -0.40 -35.56
CA GLU A 596 -2.62 -0.80 -35.31
C GLU A 596 -3.06 -1.89 -36.30
N SER A 597 -3.70 -2.95 -35.81
CA SER A 597 -4.59 -3.74 -36.65
C SER A 597 -5.58 -4.51 -35.77
N THR A 598 -6.82 -4.07 -35.79
CA THR A 598 -7.95 -5.00 -35.83
C THR A 598 -9.13 -4.36 -36.55
N ALA A 599 -9.49 -5.01 -37.66
CA ALA A 599 -10.81 -5.09 -38.31
C ALA A 599 -11.36 -3.86 -39.06
N THR A 600 -11.23 -3.92 -40.40
CA THR A 600 -12.29 -3.99 -41.44
C THR A 600 -11.57 -3.87 -42.79
N GLY A 601 -11.80 -4.61 -43.88
CA GLY A 601 -12.72 -5.65 -44.29
C GLY A 601 -12.50 -5.90 -45.80
N LEU A 602 -13.26 -6.86 -46.35
CA LEU A 602 -13.54 -7.10 -47.78
C LEU A 602 -12.49 -7.79 -48.67
N VAL A 603 -12.74 -9.10 -48.82
CA VAL A 603 -12.87 -9.86 -50.07
C VAL A 603 -12.82 -9.01 -51.36
N ARG A 604 -11.88 -9.31 -52.25
CA ARG A 604 -12.16 -9.61 -53.67
C ARG A 604 -10.99 -10.29 -54.39
N GLU A 605 -11.38 -11.26 -55.18
CA GLU A 605 -10.64 -12.13 -56.09
C GLU A 605 -9.77 -11.36 -57.09
N ALA A 606 -8.70 -11.97 -57.59
CA ALA A 606 -8.70 -12.62 -58.91
C ALA A 606 -7.27 -12.92 -59.41
N TYR A 607 -7.15 -14.13 -59.98
CA TYR A 607 -6.04 -14.74 -60.71
C TYR A 607 -4.88 -15.35 -59.93
#